data_AF-A0A3A0CJB0-F1
#
_entry.id   AF-A0A3A0CJB0-F1
#
_cell.length_a   1.000
_cell.length_b   1.000
_cell.length_c   1.000
_cell.angle_alpha   90.00
_cell.angle_beta   90.00
_cell.angle_gamma   90.00
#
_symmetry.space_group_name_H-M   'P 1'
#
loop_
_entity.id
_entity.type
_entity.pdbx_description
1 polymer ?
#
loop_
_entity_poly.entity_id
_entity_poly.type
_entity_poly.pdbx_seq_one_letter_code
_entity_poly.pdbx_strand_id
1 'polypeptide(L)'
;MLMWISECGLKTSIQHPQSQIPNGEAMLGNYLRIALRNLLKHKGYSFINLFGLALGLSCCILLANLILHELSYDKFHEKAERIHRVVLTLKGETGYATPAPALEQQIPEIEKAVRFLSTQTVVQYEEKMFVES
;
A
#
# COMPACT_ATOMS: atom_id res chain seq x y z
N MET A 1 65.33 -50.59 37.44
CA MET A 1 65.66 -50.69 36.01
C MET A 1 64.34 -50.69 35.23
N LEU A 2 63.62 -49.57 35.29
CA LEU A 2 63.61 -48.54 34.22
C LEU A 2 62.94 -49.02 32.91
N MET A 3 61.80 -49.71 33.01
CA MET A 3 60.96 -50.05 31.84
C MET A 3 59.44 -49.84 32.08
N TRP A 4 59.05 -49.17 33.17
CA TRP A 4 57.64 -49.10 33.61
C TRP A 4 57.05 -47.68 33.71
N ILE A 5 57.63 -46.68 33.02
CA ILE A 5 57.17 -45.28 33.09
C ILE A 5 56.65 -44.75 31.73
N SER A 6 56.55 -45.55 30.67
CA SER A 6 56.26 -45.00 29.32
C SER A 6 54.79 -45.02 28.85
N GLU A 7 53.81 -45.50 29.62
CA GLU A 7 52.42 -45.63 29.12
C GLU A 7 51.31 -45.10 30.06
N CYS A 8 51.60 -44.14 30.94
CA CYS A 8 50.54 -43.35 31.59
C CYS A 8 50.20 -42.09 30.78
N GLY A 9 49.95 -42.26 29.48
CA GLY A 9 49.29 -41.26 28.66
C GLY A 9 47.78 -41.31 28.90
N LEU A 10 47.33 -40.75 30.04
CA LEU A 10 45.91 -40.66 30.38
C LEU A 10 45.24 -39.66 29.43
N LYS A 11 44.87 -40.13 28.24
CA LYS A 11 44.04 -39.40 27.29
C LYS A 11 42.60 -39.50 27.80
N THR A 12 42.25 -38.67 28.78
CA THR A 12 40.85 -38.45 29.16
C THR A 12 40.17 -37.64 28.07
N SER A 13 39.83 -38.30 26.97
CA SER A 13 38.92 -37.75 25.97
C SER A 13 37.52 -37.74 26.57
N ILE A 14 37.21 -36.70 27.34
CA ILE A 14 35.83 -36.36 27.68
C ILE A 14 35.16 -35.97 26.36
N GLN A 15 34.49 -36.93 25.72
CA GLN A 15 33.60 -36.64 24.60
C GLN A 15 32.39 -35.91 25.17
N HIS A 16 32.34 -34.59 25.02
CA HIS A 16 31.12 -33.83 25.23
C HIS A 16 30.09 -34.30 24.19
N PRO A 17 28.88 -34.74 24.59
CA PRO A 17 27.84 -35.09 23.63
C PRO A 17 27.50 -33.85 22.80
N GLN A 18 27.65 -33.96 21.48
CA GLN A 18 27.25 -32.91 20.55
C GLN A 18 25.72 -32.84 20.58
N SER A 19 25.16 -31.75 21.11
CA SER A 19 23.73 -31.49 21.03
C SER A 19 23.36 -31.28 19.55
N GLN A 20 22.64 -32.24 18.98
CA GLN A 20 22.04 -32.04 17.67
C GLN A 20 20.93 -30.99 17.82
N ILE A 21 21.24 -29.73 17.49
CA ILE A 21 20.25 -28.66 17.40
C ILE A 21 19.32 -29.05 16.24
N PRO A 22 18.01 -29.25 16.49
CA PRO A 22 17.09 -29.58 15.42
C PRO A 22 17.11 -28.47 14.36
N ASN A 23 17.15 -28.86 13.08
CA ASN A 23 17.06 -27.94 11.96
C ASN A 23 15.84 -27.01 12.16
N GLY A 24 16.04 -25.70 12.08
CA GLY A 24 15.00 -24.70 12.39
C GLY A 24 13.68 -24.89 11.63
N GLU A 25 13.75 -25.52 10.45
CA GLU A 25 12.58 -25.87 9.64
C GLU A 25 11.63 -26.86 10.34
N ALA A 26 12.17 -27.85 11.07
CA ALA A 26 11.37 -28.82 11.82
C ALA A 26 10.69 -28.18 13.05
N MET A 27 11.34 -27.17 13.64
CA MET A 27 10.79 -26.44 14.80
C MET A 27 9.64 -25.51 14.38
N LEU A 28 9.80 -24.73 13.31
CA LEU A 28 8.75 -23.83 12.79
C LEU A 28 7.46 -24.60 12.46
N GLY A 29 7.57 -25.74 11.78
CA GLY A 29 6.42 -26.58 11.46
C GLY A 29 5.68 -27.09 12.71
N ASN A 30 6.40 -27.44 13.77
CA ASN A 30 5.78 -27.87 15.02
C ASN A 30 5.06 -26.71 15.74
N TYR A 31 5.66 -25.52 15.79
CA TYR A 31 5.01 -24.34 16.39
C TYR A 31 3.74 -23.93 15.63
N LEU A 32 3.77 -23.92 14.29
CA LEU A 32 2.60 -23.69 13.45
C LEU A 32 1.50 -24.74 13.71
N ARG A 33 1.87 -26.02 13.80
CA ARG A 33 0.93 -27.11 14.08
C ARG A 33 0.29 -26.99 15.47
N ILE A 34 1.08 -26.63 16.48
CA ILE A 34 0.60 -26.41 17.86
C ILE A 34 -0.32 -25.18 17.91
N ALA A 35 0.07 -24.07 17.28
CA ALA A 35 -0.73 -22.86 17.20
C ALA A 35 -2.08 -23.10 16.53
N LEU A 36 -2.12 -23.80 15.39
CA LEU A 36 -3.36 -24.16 14.70
C LEU A 36 -4.26 -25.04 15.57
N ARG A 37 -3.70 -26.04 16.27
CA ARG A 37 -4.47 -26.90 17.17
C ARG A 37 -5.05 -26.12 18.37
N ASN A 38 -4.32 -25.12 18.86
CA ASN A 38 -4.78 -24.24 19.94
C ASN A 38 -5.88 -23.28 19.47
N LEU A 39 -5.73 -22.72 18.27
CA LEU A 39 -6.72 -21.85 17.63
C LEU A 39 -8.06 -22.58 17.41
N LEU A 40 -8.01 -23.85 16.98
CA LEU A 40 -9.18 -24.70 16.78
C LEU A 40 -9.82 -25.18 18.10
N LYS A 41 -9.08 -25.19 19.21
CA LYS A 41 -9.58 -25.56 20.53
C LYS A 41 -10.34 -24.40 21.19
N HIS A 42 -9.92 -23.16 20.97
CA HIS A 42 -10.53 -21.96 21.53
C HIS A 42 -11.29 -21.12 20.48
N LYS A 43 -12.19 -21.78 19.73
CA LYS A 43 -12.85 -21.23 18.54
C LYS A 43 -13.51 -19.86 18.75
N GLY A 44 -14.25 -19.65 19.84
CA GLY A 44 -14.97 -18.39 20.07
C GLY A 44 -14.04 -17.19 20.28
N TYR A 45 -13.08 -17.32 21.18
CA TYR A 45 -12.13 -16.25 21.51
C TYR A 45 -11.17 -15.98 20.34
N SER A 46 -10.64 -17.03 19.72
CA SER A 46 -9.76 -16.89 18.56
C SER A 46 -10.49 -16.31 17.34
N PHE A 47 -11.76 -16.63 17.14
CA PHE A 47 -12.55 -16.07 16.05
C PHE A 47 -12.74 -14.56 16.20
N ILE A 48 -13.20 -14.09 17.36
CA ILE A 48 -13.42 -12.65 17.58
C ILE A 48 -12.13 -11.86 17.39
N ASN A 49 -11.00 -12.36 17.92
CA ASN A 49 -9.73 -11.65 17.84
C ASN A 49 -9.16 -11.64 16.41
N LEU A 50 -9.23 -12.77 15.70
CA LEU A 50 -8.77 -12.86 14.31
C LEU A 50 -9.67 -12.07 13.36
N PHE A 51 -10.99 -12.11 13.58
CA PHE A 51 -11.96 -11.40 12.77
C PHE A 51 -11.85 -9.88 12.94
N GLY A 52 -11.70 -9.40 14.18
CA GLY A 52 -11.44 -7.98 14.44
C GLY A 52 -10.16 -7.48 13.78
N LEU A 53 -9.07 -8.27 13.88
CA LEU A 53 -7.81 -7.96 13.22
C LEU A 53 -7.95 -7.93 11.68
N ALA A 54 -8.61 -8.94 11.11
CA ALA A 54 -8.81 -9.07 9.66
C ALA A 54 -9.67 -7.93 9.11
N LEU A 55 -10.77 -7.57 9.80
CA LEU A 55 -11.62 -6.45 9.40
C LEU A 55 -10.90 -5.11 9.52
N GLY A 56 -10.14 -4.88 10.58
CA GLY A 56 -9.34 -3.67 10.74
C GLY A 56 -8.33 -3.51 9.60
N LEU A 57 -7.59 -4.57 9.29
CA LEU A 57 -6.63 -4.57 8.19
C LEU A 57 -7.32 -4.35 6.83
N SER A 58 -8.44 -5.03 6.58
CA SER A 58 -9.20 -4.87 5.34
C SER A 58 -9.70 -3.44 5.16
N CYS A 59 -10.23 -2.82 6.22
CA CYS A 59 -10.69 -1.44 6.19
C CYS A 59 -9.53 -0.47 5.89
N CYS A 60 -8.39 -0.63 6.55
CA CYS A 60 -7.20 0.16 6.30
C CYS A 60 -6.71 0.05 4.85
N ILE A 61 -6.71 -1.15 4.27
CA ILE A 61 -6.30 -1.37 2.87
C ILE A 61 -7.29 -0.71 1.90
N LEU A 62 -8.59 -0.84 2.13
CA LEU A 62 -9.61 -0.21 1.28
C LEU A 62 -9.50 1.32 1.31
N LEU A 63 -9.31 1.91 2.50
CA LEU A 63 -9.10 3.35 2.64
C LEU A 63 -7.80 3.80 1.98
N ALA A 64 -6.71 3.07 2.16
CA ALA A 64 -5.44 3.39 1.50
C ALA A 64 -5.58 3.33 -0.03
N ASN A 65 -6.30 2.34 -0.56
CA ASN A 65 -6.56 2.22 -1.99
C ASN A 65 -7.37 3.41 -2.52
N LEU A 66 -8.41 3.81 -1.80
CA LEU A 66 -9.21 5.00 -2.14
C LEU A 66 -8.35 6.27 -2.20
N ILE A 67 -7.52 6.50 -1.20
CA ILE A 67 -6.63 7.67 -1.15
C ILE A 67 -5.61 7.63 -2.30
N LEU A 68 -5.02 6.46 -2.56
CA LEU A 68 -4.10 6.30 -3.68
C LEU A 68 -4.77 6.57 -5.02
N HIS A 69 -6.01 6.12 -5.18
CA HIS A 69 -6.81 6.40 -6.37
C HIS A 69 -7.06 7.91 -6.52
N GLU A 70 -7.50 8.58 -5.46
CA GLU A 70 -7.75 10.04 -5.46
C GLU A 70 -6.47 10.83 -5.81
N LEU A 71 -5.35 10.51 -5.15
CA LEU A 71 -4.06 11.16 -5.41
C LEU A 71 -3.48 10.85 -6.79
N SER A 72 -3.86 9.72 -7.39
CA SER A 72 -3.43 9.37 -8.74
C SER A 72 -4.15 10.19 -9.81
N TYR A 73 -5.37 10.66 -9.53
CA TYR A 73 -6.15 11.50 -10.44
C TYR A 73 -5.44 12.83 -10.71
N ASP A 74 -4.91 13.47 -9.67
CA ASP A 74 -4.12 14.70 -9.77
C ASP A 74 -2.79 14.51 -10.53
N LYS A 75 -2.28 13.27 -10.60
CA LYS A 75 -0.99 12.92 -11.22
C LYS A 75 -1.13 12.26 -12.59
N PHE A 76 -2.32 12.21 -13.17
CA PHE A 76 -2.55 11.56 -14.46
C PHE A 76 -1.77 12.21 -15.62
N HIS A 77 -1.41 13.49 -15.50
CA HIS A 77 -0.68 14.22 -16.54
C HIS A 77 0.82 14.26 -16.23
N GLU A 78 1.68 13.86 -17.17
CA GLU A 78 3.15 13.90 -17.04
C GLU A 78 3.71 15.30 -16.71
N LYS A 79 2.93 16.37 -16.96
CA LYS A 79 3.30 17.77 -16.68
C LYS A 79 2.39 18.41 -15.63
N ALA A 80 1.80 17.64 -14.72
CA ALA A 80 0.83 18.11 -13.73
C ALA A 80 1.32 19.35 -12.94
N GLU A 81 2.61 19.44 -12.60
CA GLU A 81 3.19 20.60 -11.88
C GLU A 81 3.14 21.91 -12.67
N ARG A 82 3.06 21.86 -13.99
CA ARG A 82 3.01 23.02 -14.90
C ARG A 82 1.59 23.35 -15.36
N ILE A 83 0.60 22.55 -14.96
CA ILE A 83 -0.80 22.70 -15.35
C ILE A 83 -1.52 23.38 -14.19
N HIS A 84 -1.94 24.63 -14.41
CA HIS A 84 -2.67 25.40 -13.42
C HIS A 84 -4.05 25.78 -13.96
N ARG A 85 -5.06 25.72 -13.09
CA ARG A 85 -6.42 26.17 -13.39
C ARG A 85 -6.62 27.60 -12.91
N VAL A 86 -6.76 28.53 -13.84
CA VAL A 86 -7.11 29.91 -13.54
C VAL A 86 -8.63 30.02 -13.37
N VAL A 87 -9.08 30.48 -12.20
CA VAL A 87 -10.49 30.70 -11.89
C VAL A 87 -10.75 32.20 -11.84
N LEU A 88 -11.73 32.68 -12.61
CA LEU A 88 -12.11 34.08 -12.63
C LEU A 88 -13.38 34.28 -11.79
N THR A 89 -13.31 35.04 -10.70
CA THR A 89 -14.48 35.37 -9.89
C THR A 89 -14.95 36.78 -10.25
N LEU A 90 -16.11 36.87 -10.90
CA LEU A 90 -16.75 38.15 -11.26
C LEU A 90 -17.96 38.37 -10.36
N LYS A 91 -17.91 39.40 -9.51
CA LYS A 91 -19.03 39.80 -8.63
C LYS A 91 -19.62 38.65 -7.78
N GLY A 92 -18.77 37.75 -7.28
CA GLY A 92 -19.19 36.64 -6.42
C GLY A 92 -19.66 35.39 -7.18
N GLU A 93 -19.77 35.44 -8.50
CA GLU A 93 -19.97 34.27 -9.34
C GLU A 93 -18.62 33.83 -9.94
N THR A 94 -18.24 32.59 -9.69
CA THR A 94 -17.09 31.95 -10.32
C THR A 94 -17.41 31.64 -11.78
N GLY A 95 -16.90 32.47 -12.69
CA GLY A 95 -16.99 32.26 -14.13
C GLY A 95 -15.86 31.37 -14.63
N TYR A 96 -16.17 30.35 -15.42
CA TYR A 96 -15.19 29.47 -16.04
C TYR A 96 -14.59 30.02 -17.36
N ALA A 97 -14.93 31.25 -17.72
CA ALA A 97 -14.49 31.88 -18.96
C ALA A 97 -13.14 32.59 -18.78
N THR A 98 -12.06 31.82 -18.65
CA THR A 98 -10.71 32.38 -18.69
C THR A 98 -10.41 32.85 -20.14
N PRO A 99 -9.94 34.09 -20.36
CA PRO A 99 -9.59 34.57 -21.68
C PRO A 99 -8.25 33.99 -22.15
N ALA A 100 -8.22 32.67 -22.41
CA ALA A 100 -7.05 31.91 -22.84
C ALA A 100 -6.16 32.62 -23.88
N PRO A 101 -6.69 33.14 -25.01
CA PRO A 101 -5.84 33.81 -26.01
C PRO A 101 -5.23 35.13 -25.53
N ALA A 102 -5.87 35.85 -24.59
CA ALA A 102 -5.29 37.07 -24.04
C ALA A 102 -4.16 36.77 -23.06
N LEU A 103 -4.26 35.66 -22.32
CA LEU A 103 -3.21 35.21 -21.40
C LEU A 103 -1.94 34.81 -22.13
N GLU A 104 -2.05 34.07 -23.24
CA GLU A 104 -0.89 33.71 -24.08
C GLU A 104 -0.19 34.94 -24.68
N GLN A 105 -0.94 36.01 -24.99
CA GLN A 105 -0.39 37.22 -25.61
C GLN A 105 0.24 38.19 -24.61
N GLN A 106 -0.28 38.24 -23.37
CA GLN A 106 0.12 39.23 -22.37
C GLN A 106 1.13 38.72 -21.35
N ILE A 107 1.23 37.40 -21.18
CA ILE A 107 2.09 36.76 -20.17
C ILE A 107 3.06 35.81 -20.88
N PRO A 108 4.33 36.21 -21.07
CA PRO A 108 5.31 35.40 -21.82
C PRO A 108 5.67 34.06 -21.15
N GLU A 109 5.38 33.89 -19.86
CA GLU A 109 5.58 32.64 -19.12
C GLU A 109 4.54 31.55 -19.43
N ILE A 110 3.43 31.90 -20.09
CA ILE A 110 2.35 30.96 -20.43
C ILE A 110 2.60 30.38 -21.83
N GLU A 111 3.00 29.10 -21.90
CA GLU A 111 3.23 28.41 -23.18
C GLU A 111 1.94 28.13 -23.97
N LYS A 112 0.88 27.71 -23.26
CA LYS A 112 -0.44 27.41 -23.82
C LYS A 112 -1.53 27.64 -22.79
N ALA A 113 -2.66 28.17 -23.24
CA ALA A 113 -3.87 28.34 -22.47
C ALA A 113 -5.06 27.76 -23.23
N VAL A 114 -5.97 27.10 -22.52
CA VAL A 114 -7.21 26.56 -23.06
C VAL A 114 -8.40 27.03 -22.23
N ARG A 115 -9.57 27.10 -22.85
CA ARG A 115 -10.82 27.38 -22.14
C ARG A 115 -11.39 26.07 -21.58
N PHE A 116 -11.68 26.06 -20.28
CA PHE A 116 -12.41 24.97 -19.65
C PHE A 116 -13.89 25.34 -19.61
N LEU A 117 -14.68 24.78 -20.52
CA LEU A 117 -16.13 24.92 -20.53
C LEU A 117 -16.71 23.73 -19.77
N SER A 118 -17.22 23.97 -18.56
CA SER A 118 -18.09 22.98 -17.90
C SER A 118 -19.40 22.96 -18.69
N THR A 119 -19.49 22.04 -19.64
CA THR A 119 -20.72 21.81 -20.41
C THR A 119 -21.33 20.53 -19.86
N GLN A 120 -22.58 20.63 -19.41
CA GLN A 120 -23.41 19.46 -19.17
C GLN A 120 -23.60 18.77 -20.52
N THR A 121 -22.85 17.68 -20.74
CA THR A 121 -22.97 16.93 -21.99
C THR A 121 -24.23 16.11 -21.89
N VAL A 122 -25.26 16.53 -22.63
CA VAL A 122 -26.51 15.78 -22.73
C VAL A 122 -26.31 14.73 -23.81
N VAL A 123 -26.11 13.47 -23.40
CA VAL A 123 -26.03 12.34 -24.32
C VAL A 123 -27.46 11.81 -24.53
N GLN A 124 -27.98 11.92 -25.74
CA GLN A 124 -29.27 11.33 -26.10
C GLN A 124 -29.05 9.91 -26.66
N TYR A 125 -29.66 8.92 -26.00
CA TYR A 125 -29.79 7.56 -26.54
C TYR A 125 -31.28 7.23 -26.68
N GLU A 126 -31.70 6.95 -27.91
CA GLU A 126 -33.10 6.79 -28.30
C GLU A 126 -33.95 8.03 -27.87
N GLU A 127 -34.90 7.87 -26.94
CA GLU A 127 -35.75 8.96 -26.42
C GLU A 127 -35.29 9.50 -25.06
N LYS A 128 -34.20 8.97 -24.48
CA LYS A 128 -33.74 9.37 -23.15
C LYS A 128 -32.51 10.27 -23.23
N MET A 129 -32.65 11.45 -22.64
CA MET A 129 -31.56 12.41 -22.46
C MET A 129 -30.89 12.15 -21.11
N PHE A 130 -29.59 11.85 -21.14
CA PHE A 130 -28.76 11.67 -19.95
C PHE A 130 -27.85 12.88 -19.83
N VAL A 131 -27.92 13.57 -18.70
CA VAL A 131 -27.01 14.67 -18.39
C VAL A 131 -25.88 14.07 -17.56
N GLU A 132 -24.70 13.90 -18.15
CA GLU A 132 -23.52 13.59 -17.35
C GLU A 132 -23.03 14.89 -16.69
N SER A 133 -22.91 14.84 -15.36
CA SER A 133 -22.48 15.94 -14.49
C SER A 133 -21.03 15.79 -14.10
#